data_AF-A0A8S1XMX9-F1
#
_entry.id   AF-A0A8S1XMX9-F1
#
_cell.length_a   1.000
_cell.length_b   1.000
_cell.length_c   1.000
_cell.angle_alpha   90.00
_cell.angle_beta   90.00
_cell.angle_gamma   90.00
#
_symmetry.space_group_name_H-M   'P 1'
#
loop_
_entity.id
_entity.type
_entity.pdbx_description
1 polymer ?
#
loop_
_entity_poly.entity_id
_entity_poly.type
_entity_poly.pdbx_seq_one_letter_code
_entity_poly.pdbx_strand_id
1 'polypeptide(L)'
;MNKSRDWNIVDDELNRKLKQLYEIRSQLDDQSTEQLLQNKDQNQEYNSDVNYYKEFWRYYILNEMAIKKVNELHSQNQKLHELIGDIDKLQQELHIALSYRHKKKNRRTSQEIEKSYICPYEKCNKQYGSDVSLNLHIKLKHDGGNKTDREKFAKMIIEAQQNGETITDLNINIKFPPGYLDQFKNQFLNTQQNQLNSERKSIEQD
;
A
#
# COMPACT_ATOMS: atom_id res chain seq x y z
N MET A 1 19.62 -18.39 18.37
CA MET A 1 18.55 -18.99 17.54
C MET A 1 18.79 -18.59 16.09
N ASN A 2 19.26 -19.54 15.30
CA ASN A 2 19.99 -19.32 14.06
C ASN A 2 19.07 -19.59 12.86
N LYS A 3 18.31 -18.57 12.41
CA LYS A 3 17.35 -18.68 11.28
C LYS A 3 17.99 -18.52 9.89
N SER A 4 19.32 -18.45 9.81
CA SER A 4 20.04 -18.17 8.56
C SER A 4 20.57 -19.43 7.85
N ARG A 5 20.37 -20.62 8.43
CA ARG A 5 20.85 -21.90 7.88
C ARG A 5 19.82 -22.65 7.02
N ASP A 6 18.53 -22.33 7.14
CA ASP A 6 17.47 -23.09 6.47
C ASP A 6 17.30 -22.73 4.99
N TRP A 7 17.57 -21.48 4.59
CA TRP A 7 17.44 -21.05 3.18
C TRP A 7 18.48 -21.69 2.25
N ASN A 8 19.71 -21.89 2.72
CA ASN A 8 20.76 -22.54 1.92
C ASN A 8 20.48 -24.03 1.66
N ILE A 9 19.79 -24.70 2.59
CA ILE A 9 19.42 -26.12 2.44
C ILE A 9 18.29 -26.25 1.41
N VAL A 10 17.33 -25.32 1.41
CA VAL A 10 16.24 -25.29 0.42
C VAL A 10 16.74 -24.98 -0.99
N ASP A 11 17.69 -24.05 -1.13
CA ASP A 11 18.33 -23.76 -2.42
C ASP A 11 19.18 -24.93 -2.93
N ASP A 12 19.90 -25.64 -2.05
CA ASP A 12 20.64 -26.84 -2.41
C ASP A 12 19.74 -27.99 -2.86
N GLU A 13 18.58 -28.17 -2.21
CA GLU A 13 17.60 -29.18 -2.59
C GLU A 13 16.92 -28.84 -3.94
N LEU A 14 16.60 -27.57 -4.15
CA LEU A 14 16.02 -27.08 -5.40
C LEU A 14 17.00 -27.25 -6.57
N ASN A 15 18.27 -26.90 -6.38
CA ASN A 15 19.31 -27.07 -7.37
C ASN A 15 19.57 -28.56 -7.69
N ARG A 16 19.49 -29.45 -6.69
CA ARG A 16 19.55 -30.90 -6.93
C ARG A 16 18.36 -31.39 -7.76
N LYS A 17 17.14 -30.93 -7.47
CA LYS A 17 15.94 -31.26 -8.24
C LYS A 17 16.00 -30.75 -9.67
N LEU A 18 16.48 -29.52 -9.88
CA LEU A 18 16.72 -28.96 -11.22
C LEU A 18 17.73 -29.80 -12.01
N LYS A 19 18.84 -30.19 -11.39
CA LYS A 19 19.85 -31.05 -12.03
C LYS A 19 19.27 -32.41 -12.42
N GLN A 20 18.50 -33.03 -11.53
CA GLN A 20 17.79 -34.28 -11.82
C GLN A 20 16.81 -34.14 -12.99
N LEU A 21 16.07 -33.04 -13.06
CA LEU A 21 15.15 -32.78 -14.19
C LEU A 21 15.88 -32.59 -15.52
N TYR A 22 17.03 -31.90 -15.52
CA TYR A 22 17.87 -31.78 -16.72
C TYR A 22 18.45 -33.12 -17.17
N GLU A 23 18.91 -33.95 -16.23
CA GLU A 23 19.41 -35.30 -16.52
C GLU A 23 18.31 -36.20 -17.07
N ILE A 24 17.11 -36.19 -16.49
CA ILE A 24 15.95 -36.94 -16.99
C ILE A 24 15.57 -36.48 -18.39
N ARG A 25 15.54 -35.17 -18.65
CA ARG A 25 15.24 -34.62 -19.98
C ARG A 25 16.27 -35.07 -21.02
N SER A 26 17.56 -34.96 -20.71
CA SER A 26 18.63 -35.44 -21.60
C SER A 26 18.46 -36.92 -21.91
N GLN A 27 18.19 -37.75 -20.89
CA GLN A 27 17.98 -39.19 -21.08
C GLN A 27 16.77 -39.51 -21.95
N LEU A 28 15.67 -38.75 -21.84
CA LEU A 28 14.49 -38.92 -22.70
C LEU A 28 14.74 -38.50 -24.15
N ASP A 29 15.49 -37.41 -24.35
CA ASP A 29 15.90 -36.94 -25.66
C ASP A 29 16.86 -37.96 -26.32
N ASP A 30 17.83 -38.48 -25.57
CA ASP A 30 18.77 -39.51 -26.03
C ASP A 30 18.05 -40.83 -26.36
N GLN A 31 17.13 -41.29 -25.50
CA GLN A 31 16.31 -42.50 -25.76
C GLN A 31 15.41 -42.37 -26.98
N SER A 32 14.78 -41.21 -27.19
CA SER A 32 13.95 -40.96 -28.39
C SER A 32 14.81 -40.99 -29.65
N THR A 33 16.03 -40.47 -29.57
CA THR A 33 16.98 -40.43 -30.69
C THR A 33 17.51 -41.83 -31.00
N GLU A 34 17.84 -42.63 -29.98
CA GLU A 34 18.26 -44.03 -30.12
C GLU A 34 17.14 -44.92 -30.69
N GLN A 35 15.89 -44.74 -30.28
CA GLN A 35 14.74 -45.46 -30.85
C GLN A 35 14.52 -45.13 -32.33
N LEU A 36 14.74 -43.88 -32.74
CA LEU A 36 14.69 -43.49 -34.16
C LEU A 36 15.86 -44.09 -34.96
N LEU A 37 17.03 -44.25 -34.35
CA LEU A 37 18.20 -44.87 -34.97
C LEU A 37 18.06 -46.40 -35.09
N GLN A 38 17.48 -47.08 -34.11
CA GLN A 38 17.22 -48.54 -34.16
C GLN A 38 16.21 -48.92 -35.26
N ASN A 39 15.30 -48.02 -35.63
CA ASN A 39 14.35 -48.25 -36.72
C ASN A 39 14.92 -48.01 -38.12
N LYS A 40 16.17 -47.49 -38.26
CA LYS A 40 16.79 -47.27 -39.58
C LYS A 40 17.24 -48.56 -40.27
N ASP A 41 17.57 -49.60 -39.51
CA ASP A 41 18.14 -50.85 -40.04
C ASP A 41 17.08 -51.93 -40.36
N GLN A 42 15.81 -51.68 -40.02
CA GLN A 42 14.71 -52.52 -40.50
C GLN A 42 14.31 -52.11 -41.92
N ASN A 43 15.15 -52.46 -42.91
CA ASN A 43 14.69 -52.53 -44.29
C ASN A 43 13.59 -53.59 -44.36
N GLN A 44 12.33 -53.17 -44.24
CA GLN A 44 11.18 -54.02 -44.51
C GLN A 44 11.34 -54.59 -45.92
N GLU A 45 11.34 -55.92 -46.04
CA GLU A 45 11.43 -56.60 -47.33
C GLU A 45 10.34 -56.08 -48.28
N TYR A 46 10.67 -55.97 -49.56
CA TYR A 46 9.74 -55.48 -50.57
C TYR A 46 8.51 -56.39 -50.66
N ASN A 47 7.35 -55.84 -50.32
CA ASN A 47 6.07 -56.52 -50.36
C ASN A 47 5.34 -56.21 -51.66
N SER A 48 5.25 -57.20 -52.55
CA SER A 48 4.60 -57.06 -53.85
C SER A 48 3.11 -56.72 -53.81
N ASP A 49 2.42 -56.93 -52.67
CA ASP A 49 0.99 -56.64 -52.53
C ASP A 49 0.71 -55.17 -52.16
N VAL A 50 1.75 -54.39 -51.87
CA VAL A 50 1.63 -53.00 -51.42
C VAL A 50 1.88 -52.04 -52.58
N ASN A 51 0.95 -51.10 -52.79
CA ASN A 51 1.17 -49.99 -53.71
C ASN A 51 2.03 -48.90 -53.04
N TYR A 52 3.35 -49.07 -53.12
CA TYR A 52 4.33 -48.15 -52.54
C TYR A 52 4.20 -46.71 -53.04
N TYR A 53 3.77 -46.50 -54.28
CA TYR A 53 3.56 -45.13 -54.80
C TYR A 53 2.41 -44.43 -54.06
N LYS A 54 1.30 -45.13 -53.83
CA LYS A 54 0.15 -44.58 -53.08
C LYS A 54 0.51 -44.31 -51.62
N GLU A 55 1.21 -45.23 -50.96
CA GLU A 55 1.63 -45.05 -49.57
C GLU A 55 2.67 -43.94 -49.42
N PHE A 56 3.61 -43.81 -50.37
CA PHE A 56 4.56 -42.70 -50.39
C PHE A 56 3.83 -41.35 -50.35
N TRP A 57 2.85 -41.13 -51.23
CA TRP A 57 2.10 -39.88 -51.25
C TRP A 57 1.27 -39.67 -49.98
N ARG A 58 0.70 -40.74 -49.43
CA ARG A 58 -0.01 -40.67 -48.16
C ARG A 58 0.90 -40.19 -47.02
N TYR A 59 2.07 -40.79 -46.86
CA TYR A 59 3.05 -40.40 -45.85
C TYR A 59 3.62 -39.00 -46.10
N TYR A 60 3.91 -38.66 -47.35
CA TYR A 60 4.36 -37.32 -47.72
C TYR A 60 3.35 -36.24 -47.28
N ILE A 61 2.07 -36.43 -47.61
CA ILE A 61 1.01 -35.50 -47.22
C ILE A 61 0.88 -35.42 -45.70
N LEU A 62 0.91 -36.56 -45.00
CA LEU A 62 0.83 -36.59 -43.53
C LEU A 62 2.01 -35.86 -42.89
N ASN A 63 3.23 -36.05 -43.38
CA ASN A 63 4.43 -35.38 -42.89
C ASN A 63 4.35 -33.87 -43.12
N GLU A 64 3.89 -33.43 -44.29
CA GLU A 64 3.65 -32.02 -44.58
C GLU A 64 2.64 -31.40 -43.60
N MET A 65 1.55 -32.11 -43.28
CA MET A 65 0.58 -31.65 -42.27
C MET A 65 1.19 -31.61 -40.85
N ALA A 66 1.98 -32.63 -40.49
CA ALA A 66 2.64 -32.70 -39.18
C ALA A 66 3.64 -31.56 -38.99
N ILE A 67 4.46 -31.27 -40.01
CA ILE A 67 5.41 -30.14 -40.00
C ILE A 67 4.67 -28.81 -39.84
N LYS A 68 3.58 -28.60 -40.58
CA LYS A 68 2.74 -27.40 -40.42
C LYS A 68 2.21 -27.27 -39.00
N LYS A 69 1.76 -28.39 -38.39
CA LYS A 69 1.24 -28.36 -37.02
C LYS A 69 2.33 -28.08 -35.99
N VAL A 70 3.52 -28.65 -36.15
CA VAL A 70 4.69 -28.38 -35.28
C VAL A 70 5.06 -26.89 -35.35
N ASN A 71 5.09 -26.31 -36.55
CA ASN A 71 5.39 -24.89 -36.72
C ASN A 71 4.32 -23.98 -36.08
N GLU A 72 3.05 -24.35 -36.18
CA GLU A 72 1.95 -23.64 -35.52
C GLU A 72 2.10 -23.67 -34.00
N LEU A 73 2.33 -24.85 -33.42
CA LEU A 73 2.55 -25.02 -31.97
C LEU A 73 3.80 -24.28 -31.50
N HIS A 74 4.87 -24.29 -32.30
CA HIS A 74 6.08 -23.52 -32.01
C HIS A 74 5.78 -22.02 -31.92
N SER A 75 5.05 -21.47 -32.89
CA SER A 75 4.64 -20.06 -32.88
C SER A 75 3.73 -19.74 -31.68
N GLN A 76 2.82 -20.64 -31.31
CA GLN A 76 1.99 -20.48 -30.11
C GLN A 76 2.83 -20.46 -28.83
N ASN A 77 3.79 -21.39 -28.70
CA ASN A 77 4.69 -21.45 -27.55
C ASN A 77 5.57 -20.20 -27.44
N GLN A 78 6.06 -19.66 -28.56
CA GLN A 78 6.80 -18.39 -28.56
C GLN A 78 5.95 -17.25 -27.97
N LYS A 79 4.69 -17.13 -28.39
CA LYS A 79 3.76 -16.11 -27.84
C LYS A 79 3.49 -16.30 -26.36
N LEU A 80 3.35 -17.55 -25.91
CA LEU A 80 3.18 -17.86 -24.49
C LEU A 80 4.40 -17.45 -23.66
N HIS A 81 5.61 -17.72 -24.16
CA HIS A 81 6.85 -17.28 -23.50
C HIS A 81 6.95 -15.76 -23.40
N GLU A 82 6.54 -15.04 -24.45
CA GLU A 82 6.51 -13.58 -24.45
C GLU A 82 5.52 -13.03 -23.40
N LEU A 83 4.31 -13.60 -23.35
CA LEU A 83 3.30 -13.24 -22.35
C LEU A 83 3.73 -13.53 -20.91
N ILE A 84 4.41 -14.66 -20.66
CA ILE A 84 4.99 -14.98 -19.35
C ILE A 84 5.99 -13.90 -18.94
N GLY A 85 6.88 -13.50 -19.85
CA GLY A 85 7.84 -12.44 -19.59
C GLY A 85 7.18 -11.09 -19.24
N ASP A 86 6.05 -10.76 -19.86
CA ASP A 86 5.30 -9.55 -19.53
C ASP A 86 4.59 -9.64 -18.18
N ILE A 87 4.05 -10.82 -17.82
CA ILE A 87 3.49 -11.07 -16.48
C ILE A 87 4.56 -10.88 -15.41
N ASP A 88 5.77 -11.40 -15.61
CA ASP A 88 6.88 -11.27 -14.66
C ASP A 88 7.26 -9.79 -14.44
N LYS A 89 7.32 -8.99 -15.51
CA LYS A 89 7.55 -7.53 -15.43
C LYS A 89 6.46 -6.84 -14.59
N LEU A 90 5.19 -7.14 -14.88
CA LEU A 90 4.06 -6.54 -14.14
C LEU A 90 4.08 -6.95 -12.66
N GLN A 91 4.46 -8.18 -12.34
CA GLN A 91 4.62 -8.64 -10.96
C GLN A 91 5.73 -7.86 -10.25
N GLN A 92 6.87 -7.62 -10.92
CA GLN A 92 7.97 -6.84 -10.36
C GLN A 92 7.54 -5.39 -10.09
N GLU A 93 6.85 -4.75 -11.03
CA GLU A 93 6.32 -3.39 -10.85
C GLU A 93 5.33 -3.31 -9.70
N LEU A 94 4.42 -4.28 -9.58
CA LEU A 94 3.47 -4.36 -8.49
C LEU A 94 4.18 -4.50 -7.13
N HIS A 95 5.17 -5.38 -7.04
CA HIS A 95 5.96 -5.57 -5.82
C HIS A 95 6.63 -4.27 -5.39
N ILE A 96 7.23 -3.55 -6.34
CA ILE A 96 7.83 -2.24 -6.11
C ILE A 96 6.77 -1.24 -5.61
N ALA A 97 5.63 -1.12 -6.29
CA ALA A 97 4.55 -0.20 -5.91
C ALA A 97 4.00 -0.49 -4.51
N LEU A 98 3.81 -1.76 -4.16
CA LEU A 98 3.38 -2.18 -2.82
C LEU A 98 4.43 -1.85 -1.76
N SER A 99 5.72 -2.02 -2.06
CA SER A 99 6.80 -1.65 -1.15
C SER A 99 6.79 -0.17 -0.80
N TYR A 100 6.48 0.72 -1.77
CA TYR A 100 6.33 2.15 -1.52
C TYR A 100 5.09 2.46 -0.68
N ARG A 101 3.96 1.78 -0.92
CA ARG A 101 2.73 1.97 -0.14
C ARG A 101 2.85 1.48 1.31
N HIS A 102 3.65 0.44 1.55
CA HIS A 102 3.82 -0.16 2.87
C HIS A 102 5.00 0.40 3.68
N LYS A 103 5.65 1.48 3.23
CA LYS A 103 6.57 2.23 4.09
C LYS A 103 5.77 2.85 5.24
N LYS A 104 5.70 2.12 6.35
CA LYS A 104 5.15 2.62 7.62
C LYS A 104 5.91 3.91 7.95
N LYS A 105 5.20 5.03 8.02
CA LYS A 105 5.76 6.29 8.51
C LYS A 105 6.38 6.00 9.88
N ASN A 106 7.66 6.26 10.05
CA ASN A 106 8.32 6.10 11.34
C ASN A 106 7.64 7.05 12.33
N ARG A 107 6.91 6.50 13.31
CA ARG A 107 6.24 7.28 14.34
C ARG A 107 7.21 7.44 15.50
N ARG A 108 7.48 8.69 15.87
CA ARG A 108 8.23 9.01 17.10
C ARG A 108 7.58 8.34 18.31
N THR A 109 8.41 7.83 19.22
CA THR A 109 7.91 7.25 20.47
C THR A 109 7.46 8.37 21.43
N SER A 110 6.65 8.04 22.44
CA SER A 110 6.18 9.05 23.41
C SER A 110 7.33 9.70 24.21
N GLN A 111 8.51 9.08 24.26
CA GLN A 111 9.68 9.60 24.96
C GLN A 111 10.44 10.64 24.10
N GLU A 112 10.39 10.50 22.78
CA GLU A 112 11.02 11.42 21.82
C GLU A 112 10.23 12.71 21.57
N ILE A 113 8.98 12.77 22.02
CA ILE A 113 8.11 13.92 21.81
C ILE A 113 8.23 14.86 23.02
N GLU A 114 8.69 16.08 22.78
CA GLU A 114 8.70 17.16 23.78
C GLU A 114 7.27 17.48 24.24
N LYS A 115 7.03 17.46 25.55
CA LYS A 115 5.70 17.63 26.16
C LYS A 115 5.52 19.04 26.74
N SER A 116 5.44 20.04 25.87
CA SER A 116 5.31 21.45 26.28
C SER A 116 3.90 21.86 26.71
N TYR A 117 2.86 21.08 26.41
CA TYR A 117 1.47 21.45 26.66
C TYR A 117 0.97 20.84 27.97
N ILE A 118 0.75 21.66 28.99
CA ILE A 118 0.30 21.24 30.32
C ILE A 118 -1.20 21.48 30.47
N CYS A 119 -1.91 20.53 31.08
CA CYS A 119 -3.32 20.70 31.40
C CYS A 119 -3.51 21.78 32.47
N PRO A 120 -4.34 22.82 32.22
CA PRO A 120 -4.53 23.96 33.13
C PRO A 120 -5.41 23.65 34.35
N TYR A 121 -5.94 22.43 34.48
CA TYR A 121 -6.73 22.04 35.64
C TYR A 121 -5.82 21.62 36.80
N GLU A 122 -5.95 22.30 37.94
CA GLU A 122 -5.12 22.14 39.16
C GLU A 122 -4.91 20.67 39.61
N LYS A 123 -5.93 19.81 39.44
CA LYS A 123 -5.87 18.41 39.87
C LYS A 123 -5.28 17.45 38.82
N CYS A 124 -4.97 17.92 37.61
CA CYS A 124 -4.64 17.03 36.49
C CYS A 124 -3.14 16.99 36.15
N ASN A 125 -2.47 18.15 36.02
CA ASN A 125 -1.03 18.30 35.74
C ASN A 125 -0.44 17.40 34.63
N LYS A 126 -1.28 16.85 33.74
CA LYS A 126 -0.84 15.99 32.63
C LYS A 126 -0.21 16.82 31.52
N GLN A 127 0.87 16.32 30.96
CA GLN A 127 1.62 16.97 29.88
C GLN A 127 1.47 16.22 28.55
N TYR A 128 1.38 16.98 27.48
CA TYR A 128 1.07 16.53 26.14
C TYR A 128 2.04 17.13 25.12
N GLY A 129 2.32 16.40 24.05
CA GLY A 129 3.22 16.83 22.98
C GLY A 129 2.59 17.72 21.92
N SER A 130 1.27 17.93 21.99
CA SER A 130 0.54 18.78 21.04
C SER A 130 -0.74 19.34 21.65
N ASP A 131 -1.17 20.51 21.18
CA ASP A 131 -2.46 21.13 21.53
C ASP A 131 -3.65 20.19 21.24
N VAL A 132 -3.59 19.41 20.15
CA VAL A 132 -4.66 18.45 19.80
C VAL A 132 -4.84 17.39 20.87
N SER A 133 -3.73 16.83 21.38
CA SER A 133 -3.78 15.80 22.42
C SER A 133 -4.20 16.37 23.78
N LEU A 134 -3.82 17.61 24.09
CA LEU A 134 -4.31 18.34 25.26
C LEU A 134 -5.81 18.61 25.18
N ASN A 135 -6.32 19.09 24.04
CA ASN A 135 -7.73 19.38 23.85
C ASN A 135 -8.61 18.13 23.92
N LEU A 136 -8.12 17.01 23.36
CA LEU A 136 -8.79 15.72 23.50
C LEU A 136 -8.85 15.29 24.97
N HIS A 137 -7.78 15.49 25.72
CA HIS A 137 -7.75 15.22 27.14
C HIS A 137 -8.78 16.05 27.92
N ILE A 138 -8.85 17.36 27.66
CA ILE A 138 -9.83 18.26 28.30
C ILE A 138 -11.27 17.81 28.00
N LYS A 139 -11.56 17.42 26.76
CA LYS A 139 -12.87 16.90 26.36
C LYS A 139 -13.26 15.64 27.14
N LEU A 140 -12.32 14.70 27.30
CA LEU A 140 -12.61 13.38 27.87
C LEU A 140 -12.52 13.31 29.40
N LYS A 141 -11.71 14.18 30.03
CA LYS A 141 -11.45 14.12 31.48
C LYS A 141 -12.02 15.28 32.28
N HIS A 142 -12.40 16.36 31.60
CA HIS A 142 -12.87 17.58 32.27
C HIS A 142 -14.22 18.06 31.75
N ASP A 143 -14.94 17.28 30.92
CA ASP A 143 -16.20 17.69 30.30
C ASP A 143 -16.10 19.05 29.57
N GLY A 144 -14.89 19.38 29.09
CA GLY A 144 -14.61 20.70 28.51
C GLY A 144 -15.02 20.83 27.04
N GLY A 145 -15.76 19.86 26.50
CA GLY A 145 -16.25 19.91 25.12
C GLY A 145 -15.15 19.99 24.05
N ASN A 146 -15.54 20.25 22.81
CA ASN A 146 -14.60 20.47 21.72
C ASN A 146 -14.03 21.90 21.79
N LYS A 147 -12.86 22.14 21.19
CA LYS A 147 -12.26 23.49 21.14
C LYS A 147 -13.21 24.51 20.50
N THR A 148 -13.81 24.14 19.37
CA THR A 148 -14.81 24.97 18.66
C THR A 148 -16.01 25.34 19.52
N ASP A 149 -16.47 24.41 20.36
CA ASP A 149 -17.66 24.64 21.18
C ASP A 149 -17.30 25.60 22.33
N ARG A 150 -16.13 25.40 22.96
CA ARG A 150 -15.60 26.33 23.97
C ARG A 150 -15.48 27.75 23.44
N GLU A 151 -14.93 27.94 22.25
CA GLU A 151 -14.79 29.27 21.64
C GLU A 151 -16.16 29.93 21.36
N LYS A 152 -17.12 29.16 20.84
CA LYS A 152 -18.48 29.64 20.60
C LYS A 152 -19.17 30.09 21.88
N PHE A 153 -19.16 29.25 22.91
CA PHE A 153 -19.78 29.59 24.18
C PHE A 153 -19.05 30.72 24.89
N ALA A 154 -17.72 30.78 24.85
CA ALA A 154 -16.95 31.89 25.41
C ALA A 154 -17.33 33.22 24.74
N LYS A 155 -17.45 33.24 23.41
CA LYS A 155 -17.90 34.41 22.65
C LYS A 155 -19.30 34.86 23.06
N MET A 156 -20.27 33.94 23.11
CA MET A 156 -21.63 34.23 23.55
C MET A 156 -21.69 34.81 24.97
N ILE A 157 -20.91 34.24 25.90
CA ILE A 157 -20.83 34.72 27.29
C ILE A 157 -20.32 36.17 27.34
N ILE A 158 -19.27 36.49 26.58
CA ILE A 158 -18.68 37.82 26.59
C ILE A 158 -19.60 38.86 25.93
N GLU A 159 -20.26 38.50 24.83
CA GLU A 159 -21.23 39.36 24.15
C GLU A 159 -22.43 39.66 25.05
N ALA A 160 -22.97 38.65 25.75
CA ALA A 160 -24.05 38.85 26.71
C ALA A 160 -23.61 39.76 27.88
N GLN A 161 -22.39 39.60 28.38
CA GLN A 161 -21.82 40.49 29.40
C GLN A 161 -21.70 41.94 28.93
N GLN A 162 -21.39 42.19 27.65
CA GLN A 162 -21.32 43.54 27.09
C GLN A 162 -22.70 44.19 26.97
N ASN A 163 -23.74 43.39 26.70
CA ASN A 163 -25.12 43.86 26.56
C ASN A 163 -25.86 44.04 27.89
N GLY A 164 -25.23 43.70 29.03
CA GLY A 164 -25.81 43.83 30.36
C GLY A 164 -26.83 42.74 30.72
N GLU A 165 -26.94 41.69 29.91
CA GLU A 165 -27.82 40.55 30.16
C GLU A 165 -27.09 39.49 31.01
N THR A 166 -27.73 39.04 32.09
CA THR A 166 -27.17 37.94 32.91
C THR A 166 -27.55 36.59 32.29
N ILE A 167 -26.54 35.74 32.14
CA ILE A 167 -26.56 34.47 31.41
C ILE A 167 -27.21 33.37 32.28
N THR A 168 -28.39 33.62 32.84
CA THR A 168 -29.07 32.64 33.69
C THR A 168 -29.69 31.50 32.89
N ASP A 169 -29.87 31.69 31.57
CA ASP A 169 -30.72 30.80 30.76
C ASP A 169 -29.94 29.97 29.71
N LEU A 170 -28.62 30.17 29.59
CA LEU A 170 -27.81 29.32 28.71
C LEU A 170 -27.45 28.03 29.47
N ASN A 171 -28.12 26.94 29.12
CA ASN A 171 -27.82 25.58 29.59
C ASN A 171 -26.47 25.08 29.02
N ILE A 172 -25.36 25.71 29.44
CA ILE A 172 -23.99 25.40 29.01
C ILE A 172 -23.43 24.32 29.92
N ASN A 173 -23.57 23.05 29.51
CA ASN A 173 -22.99 21.91 30.21
C ASN A 173 -21.51 21.67 29.82
N ILE A 174 -20.71 22.73 29.69
CA ILE A 174 -19.28 22.65 29.36
C ILE A 174 -18.48 23.34 30.45
N LYS A 175 -17.47 22.63 30.99
CA LYS A 175 -16.57 23.20 31.99
C LYS A 175 -15.38 23.87 31.29
N PHE A 176 -15.27 25.17 31.49
CA PHE A 176 -14.14 25.94 30.94
C PHE A 176 -12.87 25.70 31.77
N PRO A 177 -11.70 25.65 31.12
CA PRO A 177 -10.43 25.66 31.84
C PRO A 177 -10.28 26.92 32.71
N PRO A 178 -9.56 26.85 33.84
CA PRO A 178 -9.29 28.02 34.67
C PRO A 178 -8.64 29.15 33.87
N GLY A 179 -9.14 30.39 34.03
CA GLY A 179 -8.62 31.57 33.32
C GLY A 179 -8.91 31.63 31.81
N TYR A 180 -9.61 30.64 31.23
CA TYR A 180 -9.87 30.58 29.79
C TYR A 180 -10.75 31.74 29.32
N LEU A 181 -11.80 32.09 30.07
CA LEU A 181 -12.72 33.17 29.71
C LEU A 181 -12.03 34.54 29.74
N ASP A 182 -11.16 34.79 30.72
CA ASP A 182 -10.41 36.05 30.84
C ASP A 182 -9.41 36.21 29.71
N GLN A 183 -8.67 35.15 29.38
CA GLN A 183 -7.76 35.13 28.25
C GLN A 183 -8.51 35.36 26.93
N PHE A 184 -9.65 34.69 26.75
CA PHE A 184 -10.47 34.84 25.55
C PHE A 184 -11.07 36.24 25.45
N LYS A 185 -11.49 36.85 26.56
CA LYS A 185 -11.97 38.24 26.62
C LYS A 185 -10.88 39.22 26.18
N ASN A 186 -9.67 39.08 26.70
CA ASN A 186 -8.55 39.94 26.31
C ASN A 186 -8.21 39.78 24.82
N GLN A 187 -8.20 38.55 24.31
CA GLN A 187 -8.01 38.30 22.87
C GLN A 187 -9.11 38.94 22.03
N PHE A 188 -10.37 38.75 22.42
CA PHE A 188 -11.53 39.30 21.72
C PHE A 188 -11.51 40.83 21.68
N LEU A 189 -11.23 41.50 22.80
CA LEU A 189 -11.11 42.95 22.87
C LEU A 189 -9.96 43.48 22.00
N ASN A 190 -8.80 42.81 22.03
CA ASN A 190 -7.67 43.17 21.17
C ASN A 190 -8.02 43.02 19.67
N THR A 191 -8.76 41.97 19.31
CA THR A 191 -9.25 41.78 17.93
C THR A 191 -10.19 42.91 17.52
N GLN A 192 -11.14 43.30 18.37
CA GLN A 192 -12.05 44.42 18.08
C GLN A 192 -11.28 45.75 17.92
N GLN A 193 -10.34 46.04 18.81
CA GLN A 193 -9.54 47.26 18.73
C GLN A 193 -8.68 47.32 17.46
N ASN A 194 -8.12 46.19 17.03
CA ASN A 194 -7.36 46.10 15.80
C ASN A 194 -8.23 46.32 14.55
N GLN A 195 -9.46 45.80 14.54
CA GLN A 195 -10.42 46.03 13.46
C GLN A 195 -10.79 47.52 13.33
N LEU A 196 -11.13 48.17 14.44
CA LEU A 196 -11.40 49.62 14.47
C LEU A 196 -10.20 50.45 14.00
N ASN A 197 -8.99 50.07 14.41
CA ASN A 197 -7.76 50.74 13.98
C ASN A 197 -7.48 50.54 12.49
N SER A 198 -7.80 49.37 11.92
CA SER A 198 -7.68 49.14 10.47
C SER A 198 -8.68 49.97 9.68
N GLU A 199 -9.93 50.05 10.13
CA GLU A 199 -11.00 50.83 9.48
C GLU A 199 -10.66 52.33 9.48
N ARG A 200 -10.12 52.86 10.60
CA ARG A 200 -9.66 54.26 10.66
C ARG A 200 -8.53 54.56 9.67
N LYS A 201 -7.56 53.64 9.52
CA LYS A 201 -6.47 53.80 8.54
C LYS A 201 -6.96 53.78 7.09
N SER A 202 -8.02 53.04 6.80
CA SER A 202 -8.65 53.02 5.48
C SER A 202 -9.33 54.35 5.16
N ILE A 203 -9.99 54.95 6.15
CA ILE A 203 -10.69 56.24 6.00
C ILE A 203 -9.71 57.41 5.86
N GLU A 204 -8.51 57.34 6.45
CA GLU A 204 -7.48 58.39 6.34
C GLU A 204 -6.67 58.35 5.03
N GLN A 205 -6.88 57.33 4.18
CA GLN A 205 -6.19 57.17 2.88
C GLN A 205 -7.04 57.54 1.66
N ASP A 206 -8.32 57.88 1.86
CA ASP A 206 -9.24 58.48 0.88
C ASP A 206 -9.37 60.00 1.09
#